data_AF-A0A2D9CCJ6-F1
#
_entry.id   AF-A0A2D9CCJ6-F1
#
_cell.length_a   1.000
_cell.length_b   1.000
_cell.length_c   1.000
_cell.angle_alpha   90.00
_cell.angle_beta   90.00
_cell.angle_gamma   90.00
#
_symmetry.space_group_name_H-M   'P 1'
#
loop_
_entity.id
_entity.type
_entity.pdbx_description
1 polymer ?
#
loop_
_entity_poly.entity_id
_entity_poly.type
_entity_poly.pdbx_seq_one_letter_code
_entity_poly.pdbx_strand_id
1 'polypeptide(L)' 'MKEDKIVEDLKREFDIRSCIGRTKYKTTLQDNNKDDFLQHLKEELMDAALYIQKLQSNEKL' A
#
# COMPACT_ATOMS: atom_id res chain seq x y z
N MET A 1 -15.23 -10.91 22.65
CA MET A 1 -15.35 -9.66 21.85
C MET A 1 -15.44 -10.08 20.40
N LYS A 2 -16.32 -9.48 19.59
CA LYS A 2 -16.43 -9.85 18.16
C LYS A 2 -15.37 -9.08 17.38
N GLU A 3 -14.52 -9.78 16.65
CA GLU A 3 -13.50 -9.17 15.80
C GLU A 3 -14.15 -8.56 14.55
N ASP A 4 -13.64 -7.40 14.13
CA ASP A 4 -14.04 -6.76 12.87
C ASP A 4 -13.28 -7.43 11.73
N LYS A 5 -14.02 -8.18 10.90
CA LYS A 5 -13.45 -8.93 9.80
C LYS A 5 -12.70 -8.04 8.80
N ILE A 6 -13.19 -6.82 8.54
CA ILE A 6 -12.55 -5.90 7.59
C ILE A 6 -11.17 -5.50 8.12
N VAL A 7 -11.07 -5.24 9.43
CA VAL A 7 -9.81 -4.90 10.08
C VAL A 7 -8.84 -6.08 10.06
N GLU A 8 -9.32 -7.29 10.35
CA GLU A 8 -8.46 -8.49 10.36
C GLU A 8 -7.95 -8.86 8.95
N ASP A 9 -8.78 -8.69 7.92
CA ASP A 9 -8.36 -8.91 6.54
C ASP A 9 -7.29 -7.89 6.12
N LEU A 10 -7.46 -6.62 6.50
CA LEU A 10 -6.45 -5.59 6.20
C LEU A 10 -5.13 -5.83 6.94
N LYS A 11 -5.15 -6.28 8.20
CA LYS A 11 -3.93 -6.68 8.93
C LYS A 11 -3.19 -7.80 8.20
N ARG A 12 -3.92 -8.80 7.70
CA ARG A 12 -3.33 -9.90 6.93
C ARG A 12 -2.67 -9.38 5.64
N GLU A 13 -3.28 -8.42 4.96
CA GLU A 13 -2.66 -7.79 3.79
C GLU A 13 -1.34 -7.08 4.13
N PHE A 14 -1.29 -6.36 5.25
CA PHE A 14 -0.05 -5.75 5.75
C PHE A 14 1.04 -6.80 5.99
N ASP A 15 0.70 -7.92 6.63
CA ASP A 15 1.65 -9.01 6.91
C ASP A 15 2.21 -9.64 5.62
N ILE A 16 1.35 -9.88 4.64
CA ILE A 16 1.74 -10.43 3.33
C ILE A 16 2.68 -9.46 2.62
N ARG A 17 2.32 -8.18 2.54
CA ARG A 17 3.18 -7.16 1.90
C ARG A 17 4.53 -7.02 2.61
N SER A 18 4.54 -7.07 3.93
CA SER A 18 5.77 -7.05 4.72
C SER A 18 6.64 -8.27 4.43
N CYS A 19 6.06 -9.46 4.31
CA CYS A 19 6.79 -10.68 3.93
C CYS A 19 7.46 -10.54 2.55
N ILE A 20 6.70 -10.08 1.54
CA ILE A 20 7.23 -9.85 0.18
C ILE A 20 8.36 -8.82 0.20
N GLY A 21 8.18 -7.71 0.91
CA GLY A 21 9.20 -6.67 1.07
C GLY A 21 10.49 -7.22 1.69
N ARG A 22 10.37 -7.99 2.79
CA ARG A 22 11.53 -8.65 3.42
C ARG A 22 12.24 -9.61 2.47
N THR A 23 11.51 -10.40 1.69
CA THR A 23 12.12 -11.31 0.71
C THR A 23 12.85 -10.54 -0.39
N LYS A 24 12.27 -9.44 -0.89
CA LYS A 24 12.83 -8.66 -1.99
C LYS A 24 14.03 -7.81 -1.59
N TYR A 25 13.93 -7.11 -0.46
CA TYR A 25 14.90 -6.10 -0.04
C TYR A 25 15.83 -6.59 1.08
N LYS A 26 15.58 -7.79 1.63
CA LYS A 26 16.35 -8.39 2.74
C LYS A 26 16.50 -7.47 3.95
N THR A 27 15.52 -6.59 4.16
CA THR A 27 15.45 -5.64 5.27
C THR A 27 14.01 -5.53 5.74
N THR A 28 13.80 -4.99 6.94
CA THR A 28 12.48 -4.61 7.43
C THR A 28 12.25 -3.11 7.22
N LEU A 29 11.00 -2.64 7.32
CA LEU A 29 10.73 -1.21 7.33
C LEU A 29 11.41 -0.50 8.52
N GLN A 30 11.49 -1.18 9.67
CA GLN A 30 12.16 -0.66 10.87
C GLN A 30 13.67 -0.46 10.64
N ASP A 31 14.30 -1.36 9.89
CA ASP A 31 15.76 -1.32 9.66
C ASP A 31 16.15 -0.49 8.43
N ASN A 32 15.18 -0.17 7.56
CA ASN A 32 15.41 0.58 6.35
C ASN A 32 15.34 2.09 6.58
N ASN A 33 16.52 2.72 6.65
CA ASN A 33 16.66 4.17 6.87
C ASN A 33 17.19 4.92 5.65
N LYS A 34 17.25 4.27 4.48
CA LYS A 34 17.93 4.80 3.29
C LYS A 34 16.99 5.10 2.12
N ASP A 35 15.79 4.53 2.13
CA ASP A 35 14.80 4.78 1.08
C ASP A 35 14.13 6.14 1.25
N ASP A 36 13.82 6.78 0.12
CA ASP A 36 13.04 8.02 0.09
C ASP A 36 11.54 7.70 0.17
N PHE A 37 11.10 7.32 1.36
CA PHE A 37 9.71 6.91 1.60
C PHE A 37 8.69 8.02 1.24
N LEU A 38 9.06 9.29 1.38
CA LEU A 38 8.17 10.41 1.07
C LEU A 38 7.99 10.57 -0.44
N GLN A 39 9.07 10.47 -1.21
CA GLN A 39 8.98 10.51 -2.67
C GLN A 39 8.16 9.33 -3.21
N HIS A 40 8.40 8.12 -2.72
CA HIS A 40 7.62 6.95 -3.11
C HIS A 40 6.15 7.06 -2.72
N LEU A 41 5.84 7.53 -1.51
CA LEU A 41 4.46 7.77 -1.11
C LEU A 41 3.76 8.78 -2.03
N LYS A 42 4.46 9.86 -2.42
CA LYS A 42 3.93 10.86 -3.35
C LYS A 42 3.60 10.24 -4.71
N GLU A 43 4.51 9.41 -5.24
CA GLU A 43 4.31 8.71 -6.51
C GLU A 43 3.09 7.76 -6.45
N GLU A 44 2.98 6.94 -5.40
CA GLU A 44 1.85 6.02 -5.21
C GLU A 44 0.51 6.76 -5.06
N LEU A 45 0.49 7.93 -4.40
CA LEU A 45 -0.70 8.77 -4.31
C LEU A 45 -1.09 9.39 -5.65
N MET A 46 -0.10 9.75 -6.49
CA MET A 46 -0.35 10.21 -7.85
C MET A 46 -0.98 9.10 -8.70
N ASP A 47 -0.47 7.87 -8.59
CA ASP A 47 -1.04 6.70 -9.28
C ASP A 47 -2.48 6.41 -8.82
N ALA A 48 -2.76 6.50 -7.53
CA ALA A 48 -4.11 6.38 -6.99
C ALA A 48 -5.06 7.45 -7.58
N ALA A 49 -4.61 8.71 -7.67
CA ALA A 49 -5.38 9.79 -8.29
C ALA A 49 -5.64 9.53 -9.79
N LEU A 50 -4.66 8.99 -10.51
CA LEU A 50 -4.83 8.59 -11.92
C LEU A 50 -5.87 7.48 -12.08
N TYR A 51 -5.90 6.49 -11.19
CA TYR A 51 -6.93 5.44 -11.22
C TYR A 51 -8.33 6.01 -10.98
N ILE A 52 -8.49 6.90 -10.01
CA ILE A 52 -9.76 7.60 -9.77
C ILE A 52 -10.20 8.35 -11.04
N GLN A 53 -9.31 9.16 -11.61
CA GLN A 53 -9.59 9.93 -12.83
C GLN A 53 -9.96 9.02 -14.01
N LYS A 54 -9.30 7.87 -14.15
CA LYS A 54 -9.60 6.88 -15.20
C LYS A 54 -11.00 6.30 -15.03
N LEU A 55 -11.37 5.87 -13.83
CA LEU A 55 -12.69 5.30 -13.57
C LEU A 55 -13.80 6.35 -13.78
N GLN A 56 -13.61 7.57 -13.29
CA GLN A 56 -14.52 8.70 -13.53
C GLN A 56 -14.65 9.06 -15.03
N SER A 57 -13.58 8.88 -15.83
CA SER A 57 -13.65 9.13 -17.28
C SER A 57 -14.38 8.02 -18.06
N ASN A 58 -14.38 6.79 -17.53
CA ASN A 58 -15.06 5.64 -18.12
C ASN A 58 -16.56 5.65 -17.76
N GLU A 59 -16.90 6.11 -16.56
CA GLU A 59 -18.26 6.47 -16.17
C GLU A 59 -18.56 7.88 -16.68
N LYS A 60 -18.95 8.03 -17.95
CA LYS A 60 -19.69 9.23 -18.35
C LYS A 60 -21.02 9.25 -17.59
N LEU A 61 -21.01 9.84 -16.39
CA LEU A 61 -22.20 10.41 -15.77
C LEU A 61 -22.76 11.53 -16.65
#